data_AF-A0A525I4Z7-F1
#
_entry.id   AF-A0A525I4Z7-F1
#
_cell.length_a   1.000
_cell.length_b   1.000
_cell.length_c   1.000
_cell.angle_alpha   90.00
_cell.angle_beta   90.00
_cell.angle_gamma   90.00
#
_symmetry.space_group_name_H-M   'P 1'
#
loop_
_entity.id
_entity.type
_entity.pdbx_description
1 polymer ?
#
loop_
_entity_poly.entity_id
_entity_poly.type
_entity_poly.pdbx_seq_one_letter_code
_entity_poly.pdbx_strand_id
1 'polypeptide(L)' 'MRLAGTVVIGELWPPGLTSRGDESLRTQRIRGHVISHELAHGLHADHGLRWRNLLSMIMPDWEARKARLEASLR' A
#
# COMPACT_ATOMS: atom_id res chain seq x y z
N MET A 1 -12.17 -15.24 18.28
CA MET A 1 -12.11 -14.23 17.21
C MET A 1 -11.17 -14.76 16.14
N ARG A 2 -11.71 -15.32 15.05
CA ARG A 2 -10.92 -15.94 13.97
C ARG A 2 -10.52 -14.83 12.99
N LEU A 3 -9.23 -14.55 12.88
CA LEU A 3 -8.67 -13.67 11.85
C LEU A 3 -8.75 -14.44 10.52
N ALA A 4 -9.72 -14.10 9.69
CA ALA A 4 -9.79 -14.60 8.32
C ALA A 4 -8.85 -13.77 7.45
N GLY A 5 -8.02 -14.46 6.66
CA GLY A 5 -7.22 -13.84 5.59
C GLY A 5 -5.75 -13.72 5.96
N THR A 6 -4.99 -14.76 5.65
CA THR A 6 -3.54 -14.67 5.46
C THR A 6 -3.26 -13.61 4.41
N VAL A 7 -2.87 -12.40 4.82
CA VAL A 7 -2.26 -11.42 3.92
C VAL A 7 -0.88 -11.98 3.58
N VAL A 8 -0.76 -12.51 2.36
CA VAL A 8 0.52 -12.98 1.81
C VAL A 8 1.38 -11.74 1.53
N ILE A 9 2.21 -11.35 2.49
CA ILE A 9 3.25 -10.31 2.32
C ILE A 9 4.44 -10.84 1.47
N GLY A 10 4.31 -12.02 0.84
CA GLY A 10 5.45 -12.82 0.37
C GLY A 10 5.76 -12.88 -1.13
N GLU A 11 4.89 -12.43 -2.05
CA GLU A 11 5.03 -12.82 -3.48
C GLU A 11 5.44 -11.70 -4.47
N LEU A 12 5.86 -10.52 -4.01
CA LEU A 12 6.25 -9.41 -4.89
C LEU A 12 7.75 -9.03 -4.84
N TRP A 13 8.60 -9.89 -4.28
CA TRP A 13 10.05 -9.63 -4.26
C TRP A 13 10.82 -10.66 -5.08
N PRO A 14 11.35 -10.33 -6.28
CA PRO A 14 12.20 -11.25 -7.01
C PRO A 14 13.54 -11.46 -6.26
N PRO A 15 14.07 -12.70 -6.21
CA PRO A 15 15.39 -12.95 -5.65
C PRO A 15 16.45 -12.34 -6.58
N GLY A 16 17.12 -11.26 -6.14
CA GLY A 16 18.30 -10.71 -6.83
C GLY A 16 18.45 -9.20 -6.88
N LEU A 17 17.48 -8.42 -6.39
CA LEU A 17 17.57 -6.95 -6.40
C LEU A 17 18.48 -6.43 -5.27
N THR A 18 19.76 -6.22 -5.58
CA THR A 18 20.70 -5.49 -4.71
C THR A 18 20.50 -4.00 -4.86
N SER A 19 20.49 -3.31 -3.72
CA SER A 19 20.07 -1.93 -3.51
C SER A 19 20.87 -0.89 -4.30
N ARG A 20 20.24 -0.30 -5.33
CA ARG A 20 20.61 1.02 -5.88
C ARG A 20 19.76 2.08 -5.18
N GLY A 21 20.35 3.13 -4.64
CA GLY A 21 19.73 4.04 -3.65
C GLY A 21 18.37 4.68 -4.00
N ASP A 22 18.00 4.79 -5.29
CA ASP A 22 16.69 5.27 -5.77
C ASP A 22 15.56 4.25 -5.50
N GLU A 23 15.85 2.96 -5.68
CA GLU A 23 14.88 1.86 -5.58
C GLU A 23 14.37 1.65 -4.16
N SER A 24 15.21 1.90 -3.15
CA SER A 24 14.84 1.79 -1.73
C SER A 24 13.75 2.78 -1.34
N LEU A 25 13.83 4.03 -1.83
CA LEU A 25 12.83 5.05 -1.52
C LEU A 25 11.51 4.79 -2.25
N ARG A 26 11.56 4.33 -3.51
CA ARG A 26 10.36 3.88 -4.25
C ARG A 26 9.69 2.71 -3.54
N THR A 27 10.48 1.72 -3.13
CA THR A 27 10.03 0.53 -2.39
C THR A 27 9.42 0.92 -1.04
N GLN A 28 10.00 1.88 -0.32
CA GLN A 28 9.44 2.38 0.94
C GLN A 28 8.12 3.14 0.74
N ARG A 29 8.00 3.95 -0.34
CA ARG A 29 6.76 4.67 -0.65
C ARG A 29 5.60 3.74 -1.03
N ILE A 30 5.90 2.69 -1.81
CA ILE A 30 4.93 1.64 -2.16
C ILE A 30 4.55 0.85 -0.92
N ARG A 31 5.52 0.41 -0.10
CA ARG A 31 5.23 -0.30 1.17
C ARG A 31 4.39 0.53 2.13
N GLY A 32 4.70 1.82 2.30
CA GLY A 32 3.92 2.70 3.14
C GLY A 32 2.47 2.83 2.68
N HIS A 33 2.24 2.87 1.36
CA HIS A 33 0.89 2.91 0.78
C HIS A 33 0.10 1.64 1.07
N VAL A 34 0.70 0.46 0.85
CA VAL A 34 0.06 -0.84 1.13
C VAL A 34 -0.23 -1.01 2.62
N ILE A 35 0.73 -0.70 3.50
CA ILE A 35 0.51 -0.81 4.96
C ILE A 35 -0.64 0.11 5.39
N SER A 36 -0.66 1.35 4.94
CA SER A 36 -1.73 2.31 5.31
C SER A 36 -3.09 1.88 4.74
N HIS A 37 -3.11 1.26 3.55
CA HIS A 37 -4.31 0.69 2.93
C HIS A 37 -4.90 -0.45 3.79
N GLU A 38 -4.07 -1.42 4.18
CA GLU A 38 -4.53 -2.56 4.99
C GLU A 38 -4.92 -2.13 6.42
N LEU A 39 -4.21 -1.18 7.02
CA LEU A 39 -4.59 -0.63 8.32
C LEU A 39 -5.94 0.10 8.27
N ALA A 40 -6.22 0.83 7.19
CA ALA A 40 -7.52 1.48 7.02
C ALA A 40 -8.67 0.46 6.94
N HIS A 41 -8.42 -0.73 6.39
CA HIS A 41 -9.39 -1.84 6.41
C HIS A 41 -9.71 -2.37 7.81
N GLY A 42 -8.83 -2.18 8.79
CA GLY A 42 -9.10 -2.49 10.19
C GLY A 42 -10.22 -1.65 10.81
N LEU A 43 -10.49 -0.46 10.29
CA LEU A 43 -11.52 0.47 10.78
C LEU A 43 -12.72 0.58 9.83
N HIS A 44 -12.49 0.48 8.53
CA HIS A 44 -13.50 0.61 7.49
C HIS A 44 -13.31 -0.49 6.45
N ALA A 45 -14.19 -1.50 6.47
CA ALA A 45 -14.04 -2.69 5.63
C ALA A 45 -14.10 -2.38 4.12
N ASP A 46 -14.85 -1.35 3.73
CA ASP A 46 -15.06 -0.94 2.34
C ASP A 46 -14.31 0.35 1.99
N HIS A 47 -13.96 0.53 0.72
CA HIS A 47 -13.31 1.75 0.19
C HIS A 47 -14.27 2.95 0.07
N GLY A 48 -15.24 3.06 0.98
CA GLY A 48 -16.24 4.12 1.04
C GLY A 48 -15.68 5.45 1.56
N LEU A 49 -16.56 6.44 1.75
CA LEU A 49 -16.16 7.81 2.13
C LEU A 49 -15.31 7.85 3.43
N ARG A 50 -15.69 7.07 4.45
CA ARG A 50 -14.96 7.02 5.72
C ARG A 50 -13.54 6.47 5.56
N TRP A 51 -13.38 5.42 4.75
CA TRP A 51 -12.08 4.86 4.41
C TRP A 51 -11.21 5.89 3.67
N ARG A 52 -11.77 6.57 2.67
CA ARG A 52 -11.05 7.60 1.89
C ARG A 52 -10.63 8.77 2.77
N ASN A 53 -11.50 9.22 3.67
CA ASN A 53 -11.19 10.29 4.62
C ASN A 53 -10.06 9.89 5.56
N LEU A 54 -10.13 8.69 6.15
CA LEU A 54 -9.09 8.16 7.02
C LEU A 54 -7.75 8.04 6.28
N LEU A 55 -7.75 7.46 5.08
CA LEU A 55 -6.53 7.28 4.29
C LEU A 55 -5.95 8.63 3.88
N SER A 56 -6.78 9.63 3.56
CA SER A 56 -6.34 11.00 3.23
C SER A 56 -5.76 11.74 4.44
N MET A 57 -6.21 11.43 5.66
CA MET A 57 -5.62 12.00 6.87
C MET A 57 -4.23 11.43 7.16
N ILE A 58 -4.05 10.11 7.02
CA ILE A 58 -2.77 9.45 7.36
C ILE A 58 -1.76 9.44 6.21
N MET A 59 -2.24 9.54 4.96
CA MET A 59 -1.42 9.60 3.75
C MET A 59 -2.05 10.57 2.72
N PRO A 60 -1.87 11.89 2.87
CA PRO A 60 -2.51 12.88 2.00
C PRO A 60 -2.22 12.73 0.49
N ASP A 61 -1.11 12.07 0.12
CA ASP A 61 -0.72 11.85 -1.27
C ASP A 61 -1.07 10.45 -1.81
N TRP A 62 -1.94 9.69 -1.12
CA TRP A 62 -2.25 8.30 -1.48
C TRP A 62 -2.85 8.16 -2.89
N GLU A 63 -3.68 9.12 -3.33
CA GLU A 63 -4.29 9.10 -4.66
C GLU A 63 -3.23 9.25 -5.76
N ALA A 64 -2.27 10.17 -5.59
CA ALA A 64 -1.18 10.36 -6.52
C ALA A 64 -0.24 9.14 -6.56
N ARG A 65 -0.04 8.46 -5.42
CA ARG A 65 0.72 7.20 -5.37
C ARG A 65 0.00 6.08 -6.10
N LYS A 66 -1.31 5.93 -5.87
CA LYS A 66 -2.16 4.95 -6.54
C LYS A 66 -2.14 5.16 -8.06
N ALA A 67 -2.36 6.39 -8.53
CA ALA A 67 -2.35 6.71 -9.96
C ALA A 67 -1.01 6.36 -10.64
N ARG A 68 0.13 6.59 -9.97
CA ARG A 68 1.46 6.21 -10.47
C ARG A 68 1.63 4.69 -10.55
N LEU A 69 1.14 3.97 -9.54
CA LEU A 69 1.18 2.51 -9.52
C LEU A 69 0.33 1.93 -10.66
N GLU A 70 -0.91 2.41 -10.81
CA GLU A 70 -1.81 2.00 -11.89
C GLU A 70 -1.22 2.28 -13.28
N ALA A 71 -0.54 3.43 -13.44
CA ALA A 71 0.16 3.76 -14.69
C ALA A 71 1.36 2.84 -14.97
N SER A 72 2.01 2.30 -13.94
CA SER A 72 3.15 1.36 -14.10
C SER A 72 2.75 -0.09 -14.32
N LEU A 73 1.49 -0.45 -14.05
CA LEU A 73 0.92 -1.78 -14.23
C LEU A 73 0.22 -1.96 -15.59
N ARG A 74 0.24 -0.94 -16.44
CA ARG A 74 -0.25 -0.94 -17.82
C ARG A 74 0.83 -1.39 -18.78
#